data_AF-A0A031J8Z8-F1
#
_entry.id   AF-A0A031J8Z8-F1
#
_cell.length_a   1.000
_cell.length_b   1.000
_cell.length_c   1.000
_cell.angle_alpha   90.00
_cell.angle_beta   90.00
_cell.angle_gamma   90.00
#
_symmetry.space_group_name_H-M   'P 1'
#
loop_
_entity.id
_entity.type
_entity.pdbx_description
1 polymer ?
#
loop_
_entity_poly.entity_id
_entity_poly.type
_entity_poly.pdbx_seq_one_letter_code
_entity_poly.pdbx_strand_id
1 'polypeptide(L)'
;MGLEYSGIFKARPKDKIGLAFGTAHINDRITNQDKIIRAATGTDTPVRGREYGVEGFYAINVMPGLLLEPDAQVIVHPGGNSSQRTAVLLGFRTATTF
;
A
#
# COMPACT_ATOMS: atom_id res chain seq x y z
N MET A 1 9.47 2.40 -4.29
CA MET A 1 10.00 3.75 -4.58
C MET A 1 8.90 4.76 -4.29
N GLY A 2 9.25 6.02 -4.06
CA GLY A 2 8.25 7.06 -3.87
C GLY A 2 8.85 8.46 -3.99
N LEU A 3 7.98 9.46 -4.11
CA LEU A 3 8.33 10.86 -4.08
C LEU A 3 7.45 11.59 -3.07
N GLU A 4 8.01 12.61 -2.43
CA GLU A 4 7.27 13.56 -1.61
C GLU A 4 7.59 14.98 -2.09
N TYR A 5 6.59 15.86 -2.06
CA TYR A 5 6.73 17.27 -2.36
C TYR A 5 6.09 18.12 -1.25
N SER A 6 6.78 19.19 -0.85
CA SER A 6 6.31 20.13 0.17
C SER A 6 5.83 21.43 -0.47
N GLY A 7 4.75 22.01 0.04
CA GLY A 7 4.29 23.34 -0.32
C GLY A 7 3.62 23.45 -1.68
N ILE A 8 2.85 22.43 -2.09
CA ILE A 8 2.11 22.43 -3.37
C ILE A 8 1.19 23.64 -3.54
N PHE A 9 0.64 24.16 -2.44
CA PHE A 9 -0.13 25.40 -2.43
C PHE A 9 0.66 26.49 -1.71
N LYS A 10 0.70 27.70 -2.31
CA LYS A 10 1.32 28.89 -1.69
C LYS A 10 0.72 29.22 -0.32
N ALA A 11 -0.58 28.97 -0.12
CA ALA A 11 -1.28 29.17 1.15
C ALA A 11 -0.89 28.13 2.23
N ARG A 12 -0.29 27.01 1.82
CA ARG A 12 0.04 25.87 2.70
C ARG A 12 1.47 25.38 2.44
N PRO A 13 2.49 26.24 2.67
CA PRO A 13 3.88 25.93 2.30
C PRO A 13 4.49 24.77 3.12
N LYS A 14 3.88 24.43 4.26
CA LYS A 14 4.33 23.34 5.13
C LYS A 14 3.68 22.00 4.80
N ASP A 15 2.57 22.00 4.06
CA ASP A 15 1.85 20.77 3.74
C ASP A 15 2.62 19.93 2.74
N LYS A 16 2.49 18.62 2.84
CA LYS A 16 3.23 17.67 2.01
C LYS A 16 2.26 16.80 1.22
N ILE A 17 2.66 16.41 0.03
CA ILE A 17 1.97 15.40 -0.76
C ILE A 17 2.98 14.33 -1.15
N GLY A 18 2.57 13.07 -1.05
CA GLY A 18 3.42 11.95 -1.41
C GLY A 18 2.71 10.95 -2.30
N LEU A 19 3.49 10.27 -3.13
CA LEU A 19 3.06 9.11 -3.89
C LEU A 19 4.16 8.06 -3.85
N ALA A 20 3.81 6.85 -3.47
CA ALA A 20 4.69 5.71 -3.39
C ALA A 20 4.13 4.51 -4.15
N PHE A 21 5.02 3.69 -4.68
CA PHE A 21 4.71 2.39 -5.27
C PHE A 21 5.67 1.33 -4.77
N GLY A 22 5.15 0.14 -4.51
CA GLY A 22 5.89 -0.98 -3.95
C GLY A 22 5.49 -2.28 -4.64
N THR A 23 6.41 -3.24 -4.61
CA THR A 23 6.10 -4.62 -4.95
C THR A 23 6.65 -5.53 -3.87
N ALA A 24 5.83 -6.49 -3.45
CA ALA A 24 6.25 -7.58 -2.59
C ALA A 24 6.27 -8.86 -3.42
N HIS A 25 7.45 -9.47 -3.51
CA HIS A 25 7.65 -10.72 -4.24
C HIS A 25 7.73 -11.88 -3.25
N ILE A 26 6.81 -12.84 -3.40
CA ILE A 26 6.84 -14.09 -2.66
C ILE A 26 7.80 -15.04 -3.35
N ASN A 27 8.61 -15.73 -2.55
CA ASN A 27 9.62 -16.68 -3.03
C ASN A 27 8.99 -17.77 -3.91
N ASP A 28 9.56 -18.03 -5.08
CA ASP A 28 9.07 -19.02 -6.04
C ASP A 28 8.94 -20.44 -5.45
N ARG A 29 9.71 -20.79 -4.41
CA ARG A 29 9.55 -22.07 -3.71
C ARG A 29 8.18 -22.21 -3.06
N ILE A 30 7.65 -21.13 -2.48
CA ILE A 30 6.31 -21.11 -1.88
C ILE A 30 5.26 -21.20 -2.99
N THR A 31 5.43 -20.42 -4.06
CA THR A 31 4.56 -20.46 -5.25
C THR A 31 4.47 -21.88 -5.83
N ASN A 32 5.60 -22.58 -5.93
CA ASN A 32 5.65 -23.95 -6.45
C ASN A 32 5.02 -24.95 -5.49
N GLN A 33 5.22 -24.79 -4.18
CA GLN A 33 4.54 -25.61 -3.17
C GLN A 33 3.02 -25.46 -3.25
N ASP A 34 2.50 -24.23 -3.39
CA ASP A 34 1.06 -23.96 -3.53
C ASP A 34 0.49 -24.67 -4.78
N LYS A 35 1.22 -24.62 -5.91
CA LYS A 35 0.84 -25.33 -7.15
C LYS A 35 0.80 -26.85 -6.97
N ILE A 36 1.79 -27.42 -6.28
CA ILE A 36 1.85 -28.87 -6.01
C ILE A 36 0.67 -29.29 -5.13
N ILE A 37 0.39 -28.55 -4.05
CA ILE A 37 -0.75 -28.84 -3.16
C ILE A 37 -2.06 -28.79 -3.93
N ARG A 38 -2.27 -27.76 -4.76
CA ARG A 38 -3.46 -27.63 -5.60
C ARG A 38 -3.61 -28.79 -6.59
N ALA A 39 -2.53 -29.20 -7.24
CA ALA A 39 -2.53 -30.35 -8.14
C ALA A 39 -2.82 -31.68 -7.43
N ALA A 40 -2.26 -31.87 -6.22
CA ALA A 40 -2.42 -33.10 -5.44
C ALA A 40 -3.82 -33.23 -4.79
N THR A 41 -4.39 -32.11 -4.35
CA THR A 41 -5.68 -32.09 -3.63
C THR A 41 -6.89 -31.83 -4.53
N GLY A 42 -6.67 -31.33 -5.76
CA GLY A 42 -7.74 -30.84 -6.63
C GLY A 42 -8.49 -29.62 -6.09
N THR A 43 -8.04 -29.05 -4.97
CA THR A 43 -8.69 -27.92 -4.30
C THR A 43 -8.19 -26.60 -4.89
N ASP A 44 -9.08 -25.62 -5.05
CA ASP A 44 -8.76 -24.28 -5.57
C ASP A 44 -8.03 -23.42 -4.53
N THR A 45 -6.89 -23.90 -4.04
CA THR A 45 -6.04 -23.17 -3.10
C THR A 45 -5.36 -22.01 -3.82
N PRO A 46 -5.32 -20.80 -3.21
CA PRO A 46 -4.57 -19.67 -3.71
C PRO A 46 -3.12 -20.01 -4.06
N VAL A 47 -2.69 -19.63 -5.26
CA VAL A 47 -1.27 -19.67 -5.64
C VAL A 47 -0.71 -18.27 -5.42
N ARG A 48 0.15 -18.14 -4.41
CA ARG A 48 0.77 -16.87 -4.04
C ARG A 48 1.94 -16.54 -4.96
N GLY A 49 2.14 -15.25 -5.27
CA GLY A 49 3.18 -14.79 -6.20
C GLY A 49 3.67 -13.37 -5.93
N ARG A 50 3.04 -12.37 -6.52
CA ARG A 50 3.45 -10.96 -6.35
C ARG A 50 2.28 -10.10 -5.95
N GLU A 51 2.54 -9.19 -5.03
CA GLU A 51 1.64 -8.12 -4.63
C GLU A 51 2.23 -6.79 -5.12
N TYR A 52 1.34 -5.87 -5.51
CA TYR A 52 1.70 -4.51 -5.89
C TYR A 52 0.90 -3.54 -5.04
N GLY A 53 1.58 -2.51 -4.53
CA GLY A 53 0.97 -1.46 -3.75
C GLY A 53 1.23 -0.10 -4.39
N VAL A 54 0.22 0.76 -4.39
CA VAL A 54 0.36 2.19 -4.67
C VAL A 54 -0.30 2.93 -3.52
N GLU A 55 0.38 3.94 -2.99
CA GLU A 55 -0.10 4.76 -1.88
C GLU A 55 0.10 6.22 -2.22
N GLY A 56 -0.91 7.04 -1.94
CA GLY A 56 -0.80 8.50 -1.97
C GLY A 56 -1.32 9.10 -0.67
N PHE A 57 -0.69 10.16 -0.20
CA PHE A 57 -1.09 10.86 1.02
C PHE A 57 -0.97 12.38 0.88
N TYR A 58 -1.70 13.10 1.73
CA TYR A 58 -1.58 14.55 1.86
C TYR A 58 -1.46 14.94 3.33
N ALA A 59 -0.29 15.41 3.77
CA ALA A 59 -0.02 15.79 5.14
C ALA A 59 -0.33 17.28 5.37
N ILE A 60 -1.33 17.54 6.19
CA ILE A 60 -1.86 18.85 6.59
C ILE A 60 -1.21 19.25 7.92
N ASN A 61 -0.37 20.28 7.89
CA ASN A 61 0.19 20.88 9.10
C ASN A 61 -0.84 21.84 9.69
N VAL A 62 -1.67 21.35 10.61
CA VAL A 62 -2.76 22.14 11.20
C VAL A 62 -2.19 23.23 12.11
N MET A 63 -1.31 22.83 13.04
CA MET A 63 -0.59 23.72 13.94
C MET A 63 0.74 23.07 14.35
N PRO A 64 1.69 23.81 14.95
CA PRO A 64 2.90 23.21 15.49
C PRO A 64 2.55 22.04 16.42
N GLY A 65 3.08 20.86 16.15
CA GLY A 65 2.80 19.65 16.92
C GLY A 65 1.49 18.94 16.60
N LEU A 66 0.75 19.31 15.54
CA LEU A 66 -0.43 18.57 15.04
C LEU A 66 -0.41 18.44 13.51
N LEU A 67 -0.32 17.19 13.05
CA LEU A 67 -0.36 16.80 11.65
C LEU A 67 -1.56 15.88 11.38
N LEU A 68 -2.30 16.15 10.32
CA LEU A 68 -3.36 15.28 9.80
C LEU A 68 -2.98 14.80 8.40
N GLU A 69 -3.04 13.51 8.14
CA GLU A 69 -2.55 12.90 6.91
C GLU A 69 -3.57 11.88 6.40
N PRO A 70 -4.60 12.31 5.64
CA PRO A 70 -5.39 11.40 4.83
C PRO A 70 -4.52 10.68 3.80
N ASP A 71 -4.76 9.39 3.65
CA ASP A 71 -4.08 8.54 2.68
C ASP A 71 -5.06 7.65 1.93
N ALA A 72 -4.65 7.23 0.72
CA ALA A 72 -5.37 6.29 -0.10
C ALA A 72 -4.40 5.28 -0.68
N GLN A 73 -4.76 4.00 -0.60
CA GLN A 73 -3.92 2.89 -1.05
C GLN A 73 -4.67 1.96 -1.97
N VAL A 74 -3.98 1.45 -2.97
CA VAL A 74 -4.48 0.42 -3.89
C VAL A 74 -3.52 -0.76 -3.84
N ILE A 75 -4.05 -1.93 -3.48
CA ILE A 75 -3.29 -3.17 -3.36
C ILE A 75 -3.82 -4.17 -4.41
N VAL A 76 -2.97 -4.49 -5.38
CA VAL A 76 -3.27 -5.48 -6.43
C VAL A 76 -2.70 -6.83 -6.02
N HIS A 77 -3.51 -7.87 -6.12
CA HIS A 77 -3.25 -9.22 -5.62
C HIS A 77 -2.84 -9.23 -4.14
N PRO A 78 -3.74 -8.84 -3.22
CA PRO A 78 -3.44 -8.90 -1.79
C PRO A 78 -2.94 -10.29 -1.37
N GLY A 79 -1.94 -10.32 -0.49
CA GLY A 79 -1.23 -11.54 -0.09
C GLY A 79 -0.47 -12.24 -1.23
N GLY A 80 -0.26 -11.56 -2.36
CA GLY A 80 0.26 -12.12 -3.60
C GLY A 80 -0.69 -13.09 -4.31
N ASN A 81 -1.97 -13.13 -3.94
CA ASN A 81 -2.96 -14.02 -4.53
C ASN A 81 -3.65 -13.36 -5.73
N SER A 82 -3.42 -13.86 -6.95
CA SER A 82 -4.03 -13.33 -8.17
C SER A 82 -5.54 -13.54 -8.27
N SER A 83 -6.10 -14.45 -7.46
CA SER A 83 -7.54 -14.69 -7.41
C SER A 83 -8.27 -13.72 -6.47
N GLN A 84 -7.54 -12.99 -5.62
CA GLN A 84 -8.14 -11.94 -4.79
C GLN A 84 -8.35 -10.66 -5.60
N ARG A 85 -9.49 -10.02 -5.35
CA ARG A 85 -9.80 -8.71 -5.94
C ARG A 85 -8.85 -7.66 -5.39
N THR A 86 -8.51 -6.69 -6.24
CA THR A 86 -7.80 -5.48 -5.84
C THR A 86 -8.51 -4.81 -4.67
N ALA A 87 -7.75 -4.47 -3.63
CA ALA A 87 -8.25 -3.74 -2.48
C ALA A 87 -7.94 -2.25 -2.63
N VAL A 88 -8.91 -1.41 -2.26
CA VAL A 88 -8.73 0.03 -2.13
C VAL A 88 -8.95 0.38 -0.67
N LEU A 89 -7.99 1.07 -0.06
CA LEU A 89 -8.03 1.49 1.33
C LEU A 89 -8.03 3.01 1.37
N LEU A 90 -8.86 3.56 2.25
CA LEU A 90 -8.84 4.97 2.60
C LEU A 90 -8.45 5.02 4.08
N GLY A 91 -7.36 5.72 4.35
CA GLY A 91 -6.76 5.83 5.66
C GLY A 91 -6.70 7.28 6.13
N PHE A 92 -6.44 7.41 7.42
CA PHE A 92 -6.22 8.69 8.05
C PHE A 92 -5.25 8.52 9.20
N ARG A 93 -4.12 9.24 9.11
CA ARG A 93 -3.09 9.27 10.14
C ARG A 93 -3.09 10.62 10.85
N THR A 94 -2.96 10.59 12.16
CA THR A 94 -2.77 11.78 12.99
C THR A 94 -1.45 11.64 13.74
N ALA A 95 -0.64 12.69 13.75
CA ALA A 95 0.57 12.75 14.56
C ALA A 95 0.57 14.00 15.43
N THR A 96 0.94 13.81 16.70
CA THR A 96 1.02 14.90 17.69
C THR A 96 2.33 14.86 18.45
N THR A 97 2.90 16.03 18.76
CA THR A 97 4.09 16.18 19.61
C THR A 97 3.79 17.16 20.74
N PHE A 98 4.23 16.85 21.95
CA PHE A 98 4.00 17.59 23.20
C PHE A 98 5.32 17.98 23.87
#